data_AF-B5VSI8-F1
#
_entry.id   AF-B5VSI8-F1
#
_cell.length_a   1.000
_cell.length_b   1.000
_cell.length_c   1.000
_cell.angle_alpha   90.00
_cell.angle_beta   90.00
_cell.angle_gamma   90.00
#
_symmetry.space_group_name_H-M   'P 1'
#
loop_
_entity.id
_entity.type
_entity.pdbx_description
1 polymer ?
#
loop_
_entity_poly.entity_id
_entity_poly.type
_entity_poly.pdbx_seq_one_letter_code
_entity_poly.pdbx_strand_id
1 'polypeptide(L)'
;MGTEDAIALPNSTLEPRTEAKQRLSSKSHQVSAKVTIPAKEEISSSDDDAHVPVTEIHLKSHEWFGDFITKHEIPRKVFHSSIGFITLYLYTQGINYKNVLWPLIYAFIILFILDLIRLNWPFFNMLYCRTVGALMRKKEIHTYNGVLWYILGLIFSFNFFSKDVTLISLFLLSWSDTAAATIGRKYGHLTPKVARNKSLAGSIAAFTVGVITCWVFYGYFVPAYSYVNKPGEIQWSPETSRLSLNMLSLLGGVVAALSEGIDLFNWDDNFTIPVLSSLFMNAVIKTFKK
;
A
#
# COMPACT_ATOMS: atom_id res chain seq x y z
N MET A 1 -54.92 -42.15 14.71
CA MET A 1 -55.72 -43.40 14.78
C MET A 1 -56.12 -43.71 13.34
N GLY A 2 -55.21 -44.30 12.57
CA GLY A 2 -55.20 -45.73 12.21
C GLY A 2 -55.94 -45.89 10.87
N THR A 3 -55.48 -46.52 9.80
CA THR A 3 -54.48 -47.58 9.61
C THR A 3 -54.28 -47.81 8.09
N GLU A 4 -53.07 -48.28 7.72
CA GLU A 4 -52.74 -49.26 6.64
C GLU A 4 -52.82 -48.80 5.16
N ASP A 5 -51.68 -48.69 4.43
CA ASP A 5 -50.85 -49.77 3.78
C ASP A 5 -51.55 -50.36 2.54
N ALA A 6 -50.96 -50.65 1.36
CA ALA A 6 -49.58 -50.71 0.88
C ALA A 6 -49.57 -51.17 -0.62
N ILE A 7 -48.54 -50.72 -1.37
CA ILE A 7 -47.77 -51.43 -2.43
C ILE A 7 -48.41 -51.73 -3.83
N ALA A 8 -47.82 -51.17 -4.91
CA ALA A 8 -47.06 -51.90 -5.96
C ALA A 8 -46.71 -51.04 -7.22
N LEU A 9 -45.41 -50.91 -7.53
CA LEU A 9 -44.80 -50.66 -8.86
C LEU A 9 -44.03 -51.97 -9.23
N PRO A 10 -43.70 -52.34 -10.50
CA PRO A 10 -42.79 -51.56 -11.38
C PRO A 10 -42.85 -51.85 -12.92
N ASN A 11 -41.82 -51.36 -13.63
CA ASN A 11 -41.28 -51.69 -14.97
C ASN A 11 -41.60 -50.71 -16.11
N SER A 12 -40.69 -49.80 -16.51
CA SER A 12 -39.39 -49.94 -17.20
C SER A 12 -39.51 -50.10 -18.73
N THR A 13 -38.99 -49.13 -19.50
CA THR A 13 -38.12 -49.27 -20.70
C THR A 13 -37.99 -47.90 -21.40
N LEU A 14 -36.81 -47.26 -21.35
CA LEU A 14 -35.73 -47.20 -22.37
C LEU A 14 -35.89 -46.07 -23.42
N GLU A 15 -35.00 -45.07 -23.37
CA GLU A 15 -34.66 -44.19 -24.51
C GLU A 15 -33.90 -44.98 -25.62
N PRO A 16 -33.71 -44.42 -26.83
CA PRO A 16 -32.47 -43.65 -27.09
C PRO A 16 -32.55 -42.48 -28.09
N ARG A 17 -31.59 -41.55 -27.97
CA ARG A 17 -31.12 -40.56 -28.99
C ARG A 17 -30.24 -41.24 -30.06
N THR A 18 -30.27 -40.77 -31.33
CA THR A 18 -29.10 -40.30 -32.13
C THR A 18 -29.42 -39.80 -33.57
N GLU A 19 -28.71 -38.72 -33.98
CA GLU A 19 -28.07 -38.43 -35.31
C GLU A 19 -28.91 -38.18 -36.59
N ALA A 20 -28.50 -37.48 -37.68
CA ALA A 20 -27.50 -36.47 -38.04
C ALA A 20 -27.68 -36.09 -39.55
N LYS A 21 -27.27 -34.86 -39.97
CA LYS A 21 -26.81 -34.40 -41.32
C LYS A 21 -27.71 -34.48 -42.59
N GLN A 22 -27.93 -33.33 -43.26
CA GLN A 22 -27.60 -33.01 -44.69
C GLN A 22 -28.21 -31.64 -45.12
N ARG A 23 -27.42 -30.64 -45.54
CA ARG A 23 -26.95 -30.25 -46.91
C ARG A 23 -27.98 -29.50 -47.81
N LEU A 24 -27.63 -28.23 -48.10
CA LEU A 24 -27.59 -27.53 -49.40
C LEU A 24 -28.83 -27.45 -50.33
N SER A 25 -29.30 -26.21 -50.56
CA SER A 25 -29.81 -25.67 -51.84
C SER A 25 -29.99 -24.14 -51.65
N SER A 26 -29.19 -23.21 -52.18
CA SER A 26 -28.87 -22.79 -53.56
C SER A 26 -29.67 -21.55 -54.04
N LYS A 27 -28.89 -20.52 -54.47
CA LYS A 27 -29.14 -19.46 -55.49
C LYS A 27 -30.21 -18.38 -55.21
N SER A 28 -30.07 -17.09 -55.59
CA SER A 28 -29.10 -16.34 -56.43
C SER A 28 -29.45 -14.84 -56.47
N HIS A 29 -28.45 -13.96 -56.70
CA HIS A 29 -28.40 -12.72 -57.54
C HIS A 29 -27.21 -11.86 -57.03
N GLN A 30 -26.00 -11.84 -57.62
CA GLN A 30 -25.49 -11.06 -58.79
C GLN A 30 -25.88 -9.56 -58.76
N VAL A 31 -25.06 -8.52 -59.00
CA VAL A 31 -23.69 -8.20 -59.50
C VAL A 31 -23.47 -6.70 -59.11
N SER A 32 -22.31 -6.19 -58.69
CA SER A 32 -21.31 -5.55 -59.59
C SER A 32 -20.13 -4.97 -58.79
N ALA A 33 -18.92 -5.23 -59.29
CA ALA A 33 -17.66 -4.68 -58.82
C ALA A 33 -17.27 -3.45 -59.65
N LYS A 34 -16.58 -2.48 -59.04
CA LYS A 34 -15.73 -1.53 -59.78
C LYS A 34 -14.46 -1.25 -58.99
N VAL A 35 -13.34 -1.67 -59.58
CA VAL A 35 -11.96 -1.42 -59.13
C VAL A 35 -11.42 -0.25 -59.95
N THR A 36 -10.80 0.74 -59.31
CA THR A 36 -9.85 1.68 -59.95
C THR A 36 -8.84 2.15 -58.91
N ILE A 37 -7.55 2.05 -59.25
CA ILE A 37 -6.33 2.56 -58.57
C ILE A 37 -5.40 3.02 -59.73
N PRO A 38 -4.41 3.94 -59.62
CA PRO A 38 -4.10 5.00 -58.64
C PRO A 38 -3.95 6.40 -59.29
N ALA A 39 -3.82 7.47 -58.49
CA ALA A 39 -3.14 8.70 -58.89
C ALA A 39 -2.02 9.03 -57.89
N LYS A 40 -0.89 9.48 -58.43
CA LYS A 40 0.40 9.73 -57.78
C LYS A 40 0.50 11.18 -57.28
N GLU A 41 1.24 11.33 -56.19
CA GLU A 41 2.09 12.46 -55.76
C GLU A 41 1.41 13.81 -55.49
N GLU A 42 1.36 14.19 -54.20
CA GLU A 42 1.91 15.46 -53.72
C GLU A 42 2.56 15.24 -52.35
N ILE A 43 3.84 15.61 -52.25
CA ILE A 43 4.64 15.66 -51.03
C ILE A 43 4.45 17.06 -50.46
N SER A 44 3.94 17.19 -49.24
CA SER A 44 4.12 18.40 -48.44
C SER A 44 4.39 18.07 -46.97
N SER A 45 5.66 18.29 -46.62
CA SER A 45 6.18 18.87 -45.38
C SER A 45 5.44 18.62 -44.06
N SER A 46 6.09 17.81 -43.21
CA SER A 46 6.40 18.10 -41.80
C SER A 46 5.30 18.69 -40.93
N ASP A 47 4.64 17.83 -40.15
CA ASP A 47 4.55 17.94 -38.69
C ASP A 47 3.96 16.64 -38.15
N ASP A 48 4.84 15.68 -37.86
CA ASP A 48 4.51 14.48 -37.07
C ASP A 48 4.38 14.88 -35.59
N ASP A 49 3.34 15.63 -35.27
CA ASP A 49 2.82 15.67 -33.90
C ASP A 49 2.08 14.36 -33.64
N ALA A 50 2.87 13.33 -33.34
CA ALA A 50 2.39 12.12 -32.72
C ALA A 50 1.86 12.46 -31.31
N HIS A 51 0.64 12.99 -31.25
CA HIS A 51 -0.17 12.98 -30.05
C HIS A 51 -0.49 11.52 -29.71
N VAL A 52 0.46 10.87 -29.02
CA VAL A 52 0.19 9.63 -28.31
C VAL A 52 -0.88 9.97 -27.26
N PRO A 53 -2.06 9.32 -27.26
CA PRO A 53 -3.04 9.53 -26.21
C PRO A 53 -2.43 9.07 -24.88
N VAL A 54 -2.01 10.04 -24.06
CA VAL A 54 -1.39 9.86 -22.73
C VAL A 54 -2.37 9.20 -21.73
N THR A 55 -3.61 8.94 -22.16
CA THR A 55 -4.71 8.38 -21.39
C THR A 55 -4.56 6.89 -21.06
N GLU A 56 -3.65 6.15 -21.67
CA GLU A 56 -3.38 4.76 -21.32
C GLU A 56 -1.87 4.48 -21.21
N ILE A 57 -1.20 5.11 -20.24
CA ILE A 57 0.09 4.57 -19.78
C ILE A 57 -0.22 3.26 -19.05
N HIS A 58 -0.30 2.18 -19.83
CA HIS A 58 -0.40 0.83 -19.29
C HIS A 58 0.94 0.50 -18.65
N LEU A 59 0.95 0.32 -17.32
CA LEU A 59 2.17 -0.02 -16.59
C LEU A 59 2.62 -1.42 -17.01
N LYS A 60 3.54 -1.52 -17.98
CA LYS A 60 4.14 -2.80 -18.39
C LYS A 60 4.75 -3.57 -17.21
N SER A 61 5.19 -2.88 -16.16
CA SER A 61 5.63 -3.51 -14.92
C SER A 61 4.49 -4.31 -14.26
N HIS A 62 3.24 -3.84 -14.29
CA HIS A 62 2.08 -4.56 -13.76
C HIS A 62 1.68 -5.80 -14.58
N GLU A 63 2.15 -5.92 -15.83
CA GLU A 63 2.03 -7.13 -16.66
C GLU A 63 3.21 -8.10 -16.43
N TRP A 64 4.42 -7.58 -16.22
CA TRP A 64 5.62 -8.37 -15.94
C TRP A 64 5.56 -9.03 -14.55
N PHE A 65 5.01 -8.31 -13.56
CA PHE A 65 4.65 -8.87 -12.28
C PHE A 65 3.26 -9.48 -12.39
N GLY A 66 3.14 -10.81 -12.27
CA GLY A 66 1.86 -11.50 -12.40
C GLY A 66 0.75 -10.88 -11.54
N ASP A 67 -0.51 -11.02 -11.98
CA ASP A 67 -1.69 -10.33 -11.43
C ASP A 67 -1.76 -10.30 -9.90
N PHE A 68 -1.33 -11.36 -9.25
CA PHE A 68 -1.28 -11.46 -7.79
C PHE A 68 -0.35 -10.44 -7.14
N ILE A 69 0.87 -10.26 -7.68
CA ILE A 69 1.91 -9.37 -7.17
C ILE A 69 1.47 -7.91 -7.31
N THR A 70 0.92 -7.58 -8.47
CA THR A 70 0.35 -6.26 -8.77
C THR A 70 -0.86 -5.96 -7.91
N LYS A 71 -1.82 -6.90 -7.80
CA LYS A 71 -3.04 -6.73 -6.98
C LYS A 71 -2.73 -6.52 -5.49
N HIS A 72 -1.70 -7.19 -4.98
CA HIS A 72 -1.32 -7.07 -3.56
C HIS A 72 -0.25 -6.01 -3.29
N GLU A 73 0.21 -5.27 -4.31
CA GLU A 73 1.24 -4.23 -4.19
C GLU A 73 2.50 -4.75 -3.48
N ILE A 74 2.90 -6.00 -3.74
CA ILE A 74 3.94 -6.70 -2.95
C ILE A 74 5.30 -5.96 -2.97
N PRO A 75 5.84 -5.55 -4.14
CA PRO A 75 7.16 -4.90 -4.17
C PRO A 75 7.18 -3.61 -3.34
N ARG A 76 6.13 -2.79 -3.44
CA ARG A 76 5.95 -1.59 -2.63
C ARG A 76 5.94 -1.92 -1.14
N LYS A 77 5.17 -2.93 -0.71
CA LYS A 77 5.08 -3.31 0.71
C LYS A 77 6.38 -3.86 1.26
N VAL A 78 7.11 -4.65 0.46
CA VAL A 78 8.44 -5.16 0.85
C VAL A 78 9.38 -3.98 1.05
N PHE A 79 9.41 -3.02 0.10
CA PHE A 79 10.19 -1.80 0.26
C PHE A 79 9.77 -1.02 1.50
N HIS A 80 8.48 -0.78 1.68
CA HIS A 80 7.90 -0.06 2.82
C HIS A 80 8.22 -0.71 4.17
N SER A 81 8.14 -2.05 4.26
CA SER A 81 8.48 -2.84 5.47
C SER A 81 9.98 -2.92 5.72
N SER A 82 10.80 -2.89 4.67
CA SER A 82 12.26 -2.97 4.79
C SER A 82 12.84 -1.76 5.52
N ILE A 83 12.21 -0.59 5.39
CA ILE A 83 12.67 0.65 6.02
C ILE A 83 12.69 0.51 7.54
N GLY A 84 11.71 -0.15 8.15
CA GLY A 84 11.72 -0.42 9.59
C GLY A 84 12.94 -1.24 10.03
N PHE A 85 13.30 -2.29 9.28
CA PHE A 85 14.49 -3.10 9.58
C PHE A 85 15.79 -2.34 9.38
N ILE A 86 15.88 -1.53 8.31
CA ILE A 86 17.05 -0.67 8.05
C ILE A 86 17.19 0.34 9.19
N THR A 87 16.12 1.02 9.58
CA THR A 87 16.13 1.97 10.70
C THR A 87 16.56 1.31 12.00
N LEU A 88 16.06 0.10 12.28
CA LEU A 88 16.47 -0.65 13.46
C LEU A 88 17.96 -1.00 13.42
N TYR A 89 18.49 -1.41 12.27
CA TYR A 89 19.93 -1.61 12.08
C TYR A 89 20.71 -0.32 12.34
N LEU A 90 20.32 0.80 11.72
CA LEU A 90 20.98 2.10 11.95
C LEU A 90 20.96 2.53 13.43
N TYR A 91 19.87 2.20 14.15
CA TYR A 91 19.77 2.40 15.59
C TYR A 91 20.82 1.57 16.36
N THR A 92 21.01 0.28 16.03
CA THR A 92 22.04 -0.56 16.66
C THR A 92 23.46 -0.09 16.39
N GLN A 93 23.69 0.56 15.25
CA GLN A 93 24.99 1.15 14.89
C GLN A 93 25.27 2.48 15.61
N GLY A 94 24.33 2.99 16.41
CA GLY A 94 24.49 4.23 17.14
C GLY A 94 24.50 5.48 16.26
N ILE A 95 23.92 5.41 15.07
CA ILE A 95 23.78 6.57 14.19
C ILE A 95 22.86 7.59 14.87
N ASN A 96 23.32 8.83 14.96
CA ASN A 96 22.53 9.91 15.53
C ASN A 96 21.28 10.12 14.68
N TYR A 97 20.09 9.93 15.27
CA TYR A 97 18.81 10.04 14.58
C TYR A 97 18.59 11.44 13.97
N LYS A 98 19.16 12.49 14.56
CA LYS A 98 19.08 13.86 14.01
C LYS A 98 19.83 14.00 12.68
N ASN A 99 20.86 13.19 12.46
CA ASN A 99 21.60 13.20 11.19
C ASN A 99 20.79 12.56 10.05
N VAL A 100 19.73 11.80 10.35
CA VAL A 100 18.85 11.17 9.34
C VAL A 100 17.90 12.20 8.70
N LEU A 101 17.62 13.32 9.39
CA LEU A 101 16.71 14.36 8.90
C LEU A 101 17.19 15.00 7.60
N TRP A 102 18.48 15.34 7.47
CA TRP A 102 19.02 15.99 6.27
C TRP A 102 18.96 15.09 5.03
N PRO A 103 19.38 13.82 5.07
CA PRO A 103 19.14 12.86 3.98
C PRO A 103 17.68 12.77 3.56
N LEU A 104 16.73 12.76 4.51
CA LEU A 104 15.30 12.74 4.20
C LEU A 104 14.86 14.03 3.45
N ILE A 105 15.33 15.19 3.89
CA ILE A 105 15.03 16.48 3.22
C ILE A 105 15.61 16.49 1.80
N TYR A 106 16.87 16.08 1.61
CA TYR A 106 17.46 16.00 0.28
C TYR A 106 16.72 15.01 -0.62
N ALA A 107 16.35 13.84 -0.10
CA ALA A 107 15.56 12.86 -0.83
C ALA A 107 14.18 13.41 -1.22
N PHE A 108 13.50 14.15 -0.32
CA PHE A 108 12.23 14.80 -0.61
C PHE A 108 12.37 15.80 -1.76
N ILE A 109 13.35 16.70 -1.70
CA ILE A 109 13.56 17.72 -2.74
C ILE A 109 13.84 17.08 -4.10
N ILE A 110 14.74 16.08 -4.14
CA ILE A 110 15.09 15.38 -5.38
C ILE A 110 13.86 14.67 -5.97
N LEU A 111 13.13 13.90 -5.15
CA LEU A 111 11.95 13.19 -5.62
C LEU A 111 10.81 14.14 -6.01
N PHE A 112 10.68 15.27 -5.32
CA PHE A 112 9.65 16.26 -5.63
C PHE A 112 9.92 16.92 -6.98
N ILE A 113 11.17 17.31 -7.25
CA ILE A 113 11.57 17.83 -8.57
C ILE A 113 11.34 16.78 -9.66
N LEU A 114 11.71 15.52 -9.41
CA LEU A 114 11.45 14.42 -10.34
C LEU A 114 9.96 14.25 -10.63
N ASP A 115 9.10 14.35 -9.62
CA ASP A 115 7.65 14.29 -9.80
C ASP A 115 7.10 15.50 -10.57
N LEU A 116 7.64 16.71 -10.36
CA LEU A 116 7.28 17.88 -11.16
C LEU A 116 7.64 17.69 -12.63
N ILE A 117 8.84 17.20 -12.94
CA ILE A 117 9.25 16.90 -14.32
C ILE A 117 8.33 15.83 -14.92
N ARG A 118 8.07 14.77 -14.15
CA ARG A 118 7.24 13.64 -14.56
C ARG A 118 5.80 14.02 -14.87
N LEU A 119 5.17 14.86 -14.04
CA LEU A 119 3.77 15.25 -14.22
C LEU A 119 3.59 16.26 -15.36
N ASN A 120 4.64 16.99 -15.73
CA ASN A 120 4.59 17.96 -16.83
C ASN A 120 5.11 17.40 -18.17
N TRP A 121 5.81 16.27 -18.19
CA TRP A 121 6.39 15.70 -19.41
C TRP A 121 5.95 14.24 -19.65
N PRO A 122 4.99 13.99 -20.57
CA PRO A 122 4.43 12.66 -20.80
C PRO A 122 5.44 11.57 -21.17
N PHE A 123 6.42 11.91 -22.01
CA PHE A 123 7.47 10.96 -22.41
C PHE A 123 8.33 10.53 -21.22
N PHE A 124 8.73 11.49 -20.37
CA PHE A 124 9.47 11.18 -19.15
C PHE A 124 8.61 10.36 -18.18
N ASN A 125 7.30 10.66 -18.07
CA ASN A 125 6.38 9.86 -17.26
C ASN A 125 6.32 8.39 -17.69
N MET A 126 6.25 8.14 -18.99
CA MET A 126 6.29 6.78 -19.53
C MET A 126 7.61 6.08 -19.19
N LEU A 127 8.75 6.74 -19.36
CA LEU A 127 10.06 6.17 -19.04
C LEU A 127 10.19 5.86 -17.54
N TYR A 128 9.78 6.79 -16.69
CA TYR A 128 9.76 6.63 -15.23
C TYR A 128 8.86 5.48 -14.80
N CYS A 129 7.63 5.42 -15.32
CA CYS A 129 6.69 4.34 -15.05
C CYS A 129 7.21 2.96 -15.49
N ARG A 130 8.04 2.92 -16.55
CA ARG A 130 8.69 1.68 -17.01
C ARG A 130 9.77 1.19 -16.05
N THR A 131 10.50 2.08 -15.37
CA THR A 131 11.60 1.72 -14.47
C THR A 131 11.13 1.48 -13.03
N VAL A 132 10.28 2.36 -12.49
CA VAL A 132 9.86 2.30 -11.08
C VAL A 132 8.39 1.91 -10.87
N GLY A 133 7.64 1.62 -11.95
CA GLY A 133 6.20 1.32 -11.87
C GLY A 133 5.85 0.13 -10.98
N ALA A 134 6.80 -0.77 -10.71
CA ALA A 134 6.67 -1.87 -9.75
C ALA A 134 6.33 -1.40 -8.32
N LEU A 135 6.79 -0.20 -7.95
CA LEU A 135 6.61 0.40 -6.65
C LEU A 135 5.43 1.39 -6.61
N MET A 136 4.88 1.75 -7.78
CA MET A 136 3.84 2.76 -7.93
C MET A 136 2.43 2.17 -8.01
N ARG A 137 1.45 2.93 -7.50
CA ARG A 137 0.02 2.67 -7.73
C ARG A 137 -0.43 3.28 -9.05
N LYS A 138 -1.50 2.71 -9.64
CA LYS A 138 -2.10 3.24 -10.89
C LYS A 138 -2.51 4.72 -10.78
N LYS A 139 -3.05 5.14 -9.63
CA LYS A 139 -3.39 6.56 -9.39
C LYS A 139 -2.18 7.50 -9.44
N GLU A 140 -1.00 7.01 -9.05
CA GLU A 140 0.25 7.78 -8.96
C GLU A 140 0.87 8.06 -10.34
N ILE A 141 0.34 7.49 -11.42
CA ILE A 141 0.76 7.82 -12.79
C ILE A 141 0.47 9.29 -13.11
N HIS A 142 -0.64 9.82 -12.59
CA HIS A 142 -1.09 11.19 -12.86
C HIS A 142 -1.15 12.08 -11.62
N THR A 143 -0.71 11.56 -10.47
CA THR A 143 -0.63 12.32 -9.22
C THR A 143 0.76 12.18 -8.60
N TYR A 144 1.03 12.97 -7.56
CA TYR A 144 2.25 12.83 -6.76
C TYR A 144 2.42 11.41 -6.21
N ASN A 145 3.67 10.95 -6.15
CA ASN A 145 4.08 9.64 -5.69
C ASN A 145 3.87 9.50 -4.16
N GLY A 146 3.37 8.34 -3.72
CA GLY A 146 3.19 8.03 -2.30
C GLY A 146 4.48 8.13 -1.46
N VAL A 147 5.65 7.99 -2.08
CA VAL A 147 6.95 8.15 -1.40
C VAL A 147 7.15 9.59 -0.90
N LEU A 148 6.63 10.60 -1.59
CA LEU A 148 6.72 11.99 -1.11
C LEU A 148 5.98 12.18 0.21
N TRP A 149 4.76 11.64 0.30
CA TRP A 149 3.96 11.66 1.53
C TRP A 149 4.65 10.89 2.66
N TYR A 150 5.28 9.77 2.35
CA TYR A 150 6.06 8.97 3.30
C TYR A 150 7.21 9.78 3.90
N ILE A 151 8.06 10.36 3.04
CA ILE A 151 9.22 11.14 3.49
C ILE A 151 8.77 12.38 4.26
N LEU A 152 7.71 13.05 3.81
CA LEU A 152 7.17 14.23 4.50
C LEU A 152 6.70 13.90 5.93
N GLY A 153 6.01 12.76 6.11
CA GLY A 153 5.58 12.30 7.43
C GLY A 153 6.74 11.94 8.35
N LEU A 154 7.81 11.36 7.79
CA LEU A 154 9.05 11.11 8.54
C LEU A 154 9.78 12.42 8.89
N ILE A 155 9.91 13.36 7.95
CA ILE A 155 10.51 14.69 8.22
C ILE A 155 9.79 15.36 9.41
N PHE A 156 8.46 15.33 9.42
CA PHE A 156 7.68 15.84 10.55
C PHE A 156 8.05 15.13 11.86
N SER A 157 8.02 13.79 11.87
CA SER A 157 8.34 13.00 13.07
C SER A 157 9.75 13.28 13.60
N PHE A 158 10.76 13.25 12.73
CA PHE A 158 12.16 13.47 13.07
C PHE A 158 12.48 14.90 13.50
N ASN A 159 11.70 15.88 13.03
CA ASN A 159 11.91 17.28 13.38
C ASN A 159 11.36 17.62 14.77
N PHE A 160 10.16 17.13 15.10
CA PHE A 160 9.42 17.58 16.28
C PHE A 160 9.48 16.67 17.50
N PHE A 161 9.89 15.40 17.36
CA PHE A 161 9.78 14.41 18.43
C PHE A 161 11.12 13.84 18.89
N SER A 162 11.08 13.19 20.06
CA SER A 162 12.23 12.47 20.64
C SER A 162 12.57 11.22 19.81
N LYS A 163 13.75 10.66 20.06
CA LYS A 163 14.28 9.50 19.33
C LYS A 163 13.33 8.33 19.41
N ASP A 164 12.85 7.99 20.60
CA ASP A 164 11.95 6.85 20.80
C ASP A 164 10.59 7.01 20.12
N VAL A 165 9.94 8.16 20.26
CA VAL A 165 8.67 8.47 19.60
C VAL A 165 8.81 8.41 18.07
N THR A 166 9.88 9.01 17.53
CA THR A 166 10.16 9.04 16.10
C THR A 166 10.37 7.64 15.53
N LEU A 167 11.12 6.80 16.25
CA LEU A 167 11.39 5.43 15.81
C LEU A 167 10.12 4.58 15.88
N ILE A 168 9.32 4.71 16.94
CA ILE A 168 8.03 4.02 17.04
C ILE A 168 7.10 4.46 15.90
N SER A 169 6.93 5.76 15.63
CA SER A 169 6.05 6.21 14.54
C SER A 169 6.48 5.67 13.17
N LEU A 170 7.80 5.61 12.93
CA LEU A 170 8.37 4.99 11.74
C LEU A 170 8.09 3.47 11.69
N PHE A 171 8.27 2.73 12.78
CA PHE A 171 7.99 1.30 12.81
C PHE A 171 6.50 0.98 12.65
N LEU A 172 5.61 1.81 13.23
CA LEU A 172 4.17 1.67 13.05
C LEU A 172 3.77 1.92 11.58
N LEU A 173 4.32 2.97 10.96
CA LEU A 173 4.16 3.18 9.52
C LEU A 173 4.70 1.99 8.72
N SER A 174 5.87 1.46 9.04
CA SER A 174 6.49 0.39 8.24
C SER A 174 5.76 -0.95 8.38
N TRP A 175 5.52 -1.40 9.61
CA TRP A 175 5.03 -2.76 9.89
C TRP A 175 3.53 -2.82 10.18
N SER A 176 2.99 -1.87 10.94
CA SER A 176 1.57 -1.89 11.32
C SER A 176 0.67 -1.53 10.13
N ASP A 177 1.04 -0.53 9.32
CA ASP A 177 0.34 -0.20 8.07
C ASP A 177 0.38 -1.38 7.08
N THR A 178 1.55 -1.97 6.87
CA THR A 178 1.68 -3.13 5.97
C THR A 178 0.80 -4.30 6.44
N ALA A 179 0.76 -4.56 7.75
CA ALA A 179 -0.09 -5.59 8.34
C ALA A 179 -1.58 -5.28 8.16
N ALA A 180 -2.02 -4.07 8.50
CA ALA A 180 -3.39 -3.62 8.32
C ALA A 180 -3.84 -3.72 6.86
N ALA A 181 -3.01 -3.24 5.93
CA ALA A 181 -3.31 -3.25 4.52
C ALA A 181 -3.27 -4.67 3.93
N THR A 182 -2.53 -5.62 4.52
CA THR A 182 -2.46 -7.01 4.04
C THR A 182 -3.60 -7.85 4.60
N ILE A 183 -3.83 -7.80 5.91
CA ILE A 183 -4.93 -8.50 6.59
C ILE A 183 -6.27 -7.89 6.20
N GLY A 184 -6.38 -6.57 6.12
CA GLY A 184 -7.61 -5.87 5.70
C GLY A 184 -8.02 -6.18 4.27
N ARG A 185 -7.07 -6.30 3.32
CA ARG A 185 -7.42 -6.75 1.95
C ARG A 185 -7.87 -8.21 1.90
N LYS A 186 -7.26 -9.09 2.71
CA LYS A 186 -7.57 -10.52 2.69
C LYS A 186 -8.87 -10.85 3.43
N TYR A 187 -9.08 -10.26 4.59
CA TYR A 187 -10.15 -10.63 5.52
C TYR A 187 -11.10 -9.48 5.87
N GLY A 188 -10.88 -8.26 5.37
CA GLY A 188 -11.70 -7.10 5.72
C GLY A 188 -13.17 -7.23 5.32
N HIS A 189 -13.47 -8.03 4.29
CA HIS A 189 -14.84 -8.34 3.87
C HIS A 189 -15.62 -9.19 4.90
N LEU A 190 -14.92 -9.87 5.81
CA LEU A 190 -15.51 -10.68 6.89
C LEU A 190 -15.77 -9.87 8.16
N THR A 191 -15.40 -8.58 8.18
CA THR A 191 -15.44 -7.76 9.38
C THR A 191 -16.12 -6.41 9.14
N PRO A 192 -16.67 -5.75 10.17
CA PRO A 192 -17.22 -4.41 10.03
C PRO A 192 -16.21 -3.40 9.48
N LYS A 193 -16.70 -2.40 8.76
CA LYS A 193 -15.88 -1.26 8.34
C LYS A 193 -15.72 -0.30 9.52
N VAL A 194 -14.47 0.10 9.78
CA VAL A 194 -14.13 1.11 10.80
C VAL A 194 -14.19 2.52 10.20
N ALA A 195 -13.83 2.64 8.92
CA ALA A 195 -13.96 3.87 8.14
C ALA A 195 -14.25 3.53 6.67
N ARG A 196 -14.40 4.53 5.80
CA ARG A 196 -14.84 4.38 4.39
C ARG A 196 -14.10 3.26 3.63
N ASN A 197 -12.79 3.13 3.86
CA ASN A 197 -11.91 2.12 3.25
C ASN A 197 -11.10 1.30 4.26
N LYS A 198 -11.48 1.32 5.54
CA LYS A 198 -10.74 0.66 6.63
C LYS A 198 -11.62 -0.41 7.27
N SER A 199 -11.04 -1.55 7.60
CA SER A 199 -11.76 -2.71 8.13
C SER A 199 -11.30 -3.04 9.54
N LEU A 200 -12.18 -3.61 10.36
CA LEU A 200 -11.83 -4.02 11.72
C LEU A 200 -10.71 -5.07 11.70
N ALA A 201 -10.69 -5.98 10.71
CA ALA A 201 -9.56 -6.91 10.51
C ALA A 201 -8.21 -6.19 10.34
N GLY A 202 -8.19 -5.10 9.56
CA GLY A 202 -7.01 -4.27 9.36
C GLY A 202 -6.57 -3.58 10.66
N SER A 203 -7.50 -2.96 11.38
CA SER A 203 -7.19 -2.26 12.63
C SER A 203 -6.75 -3.22 13.75
N ILE A 204 -7.27 -4.45 13.83
CA ILE A 204 -6.78 -5.49 14.75
C ILE A 204 -5.34 -5.91 14.40
N ALA A 205 -5.02 -6.00 13.09
CA ALA A 205 -3.66 -6.30 12.65
C ALA A 205 -2.69 -5.16 13.01
N ALA A 206 -3.07 -3.90 12.76
CA ALA A 206 -2.30 -2.73 13.19
C ALA A 206 -2.10 -2.72 14.71
N PHE A 207 -3.16 -2.97 15.49
CA PHE A 207 -3.09 -3.06 16.93
C PHE A 207 -2.06 -4.10 17.38
N THR A 208 -2.19 -5.33 16.88
CA THR A 208 -1.36 -6.46 17.30
C THR A 208 0.11 -6.22 16.96
N VAL A 209 0.40 -5.77 15.73
CA VAL A 209 1.77 -5.45 15.31
C VAL A 209 2.32 -4.24 16.08
N GLY A 210 1.49 -3.25 16.39
CA GLY A 210 1.86 -2.11 17.22
C GLY A 210 2.26 -2.52 18.64
N VAL A 211 1.48 -3.40 19.29
CA VAL A 211 1.83 -3.96 20.61
C VAL A 211 3.18 -4.67 20.57
N ILE A 212 3.37 -5.57 19.61
CA ILE A 212 4.63 -6.32 19.46
C ILE A 212 5.80 -5.37 19.22
N THR A 213 5.62 -4.38 18.33
CA THR A 213 6.64 -3.38 17.99
C THR A 213 7.08 -2.59 19.21
N CYS A 214 6.13 -2.04 19.98
CA CYS A 214 6.43 -1.28 21.19
C CYS A 214 7.09 -2.17 22.25
N TRP A 215 6.59 -3.38 22.45
CA TRP A 215 7.11 -4.32 23.45
C TRP A 215 8.56 -4.72 23.13
N VAL A 216 8.84 -5.08 21.87
CA VAL A 216 10.19 -5.44 21.41
C VAL A 216 11.13 -4.23 21.47
N PHE A 217 10.70 -3.06 20.99
CA PHE A 217 11.57 -1.89 20.96
C PHE A 217 11.93 -1.41 22.38
N TYR A 218 10.93 -1.16 23.23
CA TYR A 218 11.17 -0.64 24.58
C TYR A 218 11.65 -1.72 25.57
N GLY A 219 11.25 -2.98 25.37
CA GLY A 219 11.61 -4.08 26.26
C GLY A 219 12.95 -4.73 25.95
N TYR A 220 13.37 -4.76 24.68
CA TYR A 220 14.62 -5.40 24.25
C TYR A 220 15.62 -4.39 23.69
N PHE A 221 15.28 -3.63 22.65
CA PHE A 221 16.26 -2.79 21.96
C PHE A 221 16.76 -1.61 22.80
N VAL A 222 15.86 -0.89 23.48
CA VAL A 222 16.24 0.27 24.31
C VAL A 222 17.21 -0.14 25.44
N PRO A 223 16.96 -1.22 26.21
CA PRO A 223 17.90 -1.68 27.23
C PRO A 223 19.19 -2.29 26.64
N ALA A 224 19.07 -3.19 25.64
CA ALA A 224 20.22 -3.91 25.08
C ALA A 224 21.24 -2.98 24.39
N TYR A 225 20.76 -1.88 23.81
CA TYR A 225 21.58 -0.88 23.14
C TYR A 225 21.62 0.44 23.91
N SER A 226 21.53 0.40 25.25
CA SER A 226 21.53 1.60 26.11
C SER A 226 22.71 2.56 25.84
N TYR A 227 23.87 2.03 25.42
CA TYR A 227 25.05 2.82 25.05
C TYR A 227 24.85 3.76 23.85
N VAL A 228 23.84 3.52 22.99
CA VAL A 228 23.52 4.40 21.86
C VAL A 228 22.48 5.47 22.20
N ASN A 229 21.92 5.45 23.41
CA ASN A 229 20.84 6.34 23.84
C ASN A 229 21.40 7.45 24.71
N LYS A 230 21.45 8.68 24.19
CA LYS A 230 21.92 9.83 24.98
C LYS A 230 20.86 10.26 25.98
N PRO A 231 21.25 10.91 27.10
CA PRO A 231 20.30 11.44 28.07
C PRO A 231 19.25 12.34 27.41
N GLY A 232 17.96 12.05 27.66
CA GLY A 232 16.83 12.79 27.11
C GLY A 232 16.37 12.39 25.70
N GLU A 233 17.08 11.49 25.00
CA GLU A 233 16.63 11.00 23.67
C GLU A 233 15.47 10.00 23.77
N ILE A 234 15.48 9.17 24.81
CA ILE A 234 14.39 8.23 25.13
C ILE A 234 13.53 8.88 26.21
N GLN A 235 12.26 9.15 25.91
CA GLN A 235 11.36 9.86 26.81
C GLN A 235 10.62 8.91 27.76
N TRP A 236 10.39 7.67 27.34
CA TRP A 236 9.79 6.66 28.20
C TRP A 236 10.83 5.73 28.82
N SER A 237 10.76 5.54 30.14
CA SER A 237 11.40 4.44 30.84
C SER A 237 10.52 3.95 31.99
N PRO A 238 10.69 2.70 32.47
CA PRO A 238 9.95 2.18 33.63
C PRO A 238 10.12 3.04 34.90
N GLU A 239 11.27 3.68 35.06
CA GLU A 239 11.59 4.51 36.22
C GLU A 239 10.88 5.87 36.13
N THR A 240 10.86 6.47 34.93
CA THR A 240 10.35 7.83 34.68
C THR A 240 8.85 7.89 34.35
N SER A 241 8.23 6.77 34.02
CA SER A 241 6.81 6.69 33.67
C SER A 241 5.97 5.99 34.74
N ARG A 242 4.69 6.37 34.83
CA ARG A 242 3.65 5.64 35.59
C ARG A 242 3.14 4.40 34.84
N LEU A 243 3.47 4.26 33.55
CA LEU A 243 3.08 3.11 32.74
C LEU A 243 4.13 2.01 32.80
N SER A 244 3.69 0.77 33.02
CA SER A 244 4.53 -0.41 32.79
C SER A 244 4.79 -0.62 31.29
N LEU A 245 5.82 -1.39 30.95
CA LEU A 245 6.11 -1.78 29.55
C LEU A 245 4.89 -2.36 28.85
N ASN A 246 4.15 -3.25 29.53
CA ASN A 246 2.98 -3.92 28.97
C ASN A 246 1.86 -2.90 28.68
N MET A 247 1.61 -1.96 29.60
CA MET A 247 0.60 -0.92 29.43
C MET A 247 0.98 0.05 28.32
N LEU A 248 2.25 0.48 28.25
CA LEU A 248 2.73 1.29 27.14
C LEU A 248 2.57 0.56 25.81
N SER A 249 2.91 -0.73 25.76
CA SER A 249 2.82 -1.52 24.53
C SER A 249 1.37 -1.69 24.08
N LEU A 250 0.45 -1.94 25.00
CA LEU A 250 -0.99 -1.97 24.70
C LEU A 250 -1.48 -0.62 24.15
N LEU A 251 -1.07 0.50 24.77
CA LEU A 251 -1.37 1.84 24.26
C LEU A 251 -0.73 2.10 22.90
N GLY A 252 0.47 1.61 22.65
CA GLY A 252 1.13 1.66 21.34
C GLY A 252 0.35 0.94 20.26
N GLY A 253 -0.23 -0.23 20.58
CA GLY A 253 -1.19 -0.91 19.72
C GLY A 253 -2.44 -0.07 19.45
N VAL A 254 -3.02 0.56 20.48
CA VAL A 254 -4.16 1.47 20.31
C VAL A 254 -3.79 2.63 19.38
N VAL A 255 -2.62 3.25 19.60
CA VAL A 255 -2.11 4.33 18.74
C VAL A 255 -1.97 3.86 17.30
N ALA A 256 -1.40 2.69 17.06
CA ALA A 256 -1.28 2.13 15.71
C ALA A 256 -2.63 1.96 15.02
N ALA A 257 -3.62 1.37 15.70
CA ALA A 257 -4.96 1.17 15.16
C ALA A 257 -5.72 2.48 14.95
N LEU A 258 -5.58 3.46 15.85
CA LEU A 258 -6.19 4.77 15.71
C LEU A 258 -5.57 5.55 14.54
N SER A 259 -4.24 5.58 14.44
CA SER A 259 -3.56 6.24 13.33
C SER A 259 -3.88 5.61 11.97
N GLU A 260 -4.12 4.30 11.91
CA GLU A 260 -4.57 3.62 10.70
C GLU A 260 -6.04 3.89 10.36
N GLY A 261 -6.90 4.00 11.38
CA GLY A 261 -8.35 4.17 11.22
C GLY A 261 -8.81 5.61 10.96
N ILE A 262 -8.00 6.61 11.33
CA ILE A 262 -8.32 8.03 11.12
C ILE A 262 -7.98 8.43 9.68
N ASP A 263 -9.00 8.78 8.91
CA ASP A 263 -8.88 9.37 7.58
C ASP A 263 -8.92 10.90 7.68
N LEU A 264 -7.75 11.56 7.61
CA LEU A 264 -7.63 13.02 7.68
C LEU A 264 -7.70 13.63 6.28
N PHE A 265 -8.78 14.35 5.97
CA PHE A 265 -8.92 15.13 4.73
C PHE A 265 -8.61 14.35 3.43
N ASN A 266 -8.76 13.02 3.43
CA ASN A 266 -8.31 12.10 2.36
C ASN A 266 -6.82 12.22 2.01
N TRP A 267 -5.97 12.63 2.96
CA TRP A 267 -4.51 12.63 2.81
C TRP A 267 -3.97 11.20 2.78
N ASP A 268 -2.79 11.01 2.18
CA ASP A 268 -2.20 9.69 2.04
C ASP A 268 -1.77 9.14 3.41
N ASP A 269 -2.09 7.87 3.68
CA ASP A 269 -1.76 7.15 4.91
C ASP A 269 -0.25 7.19 5.21
N ASN A 270 0.59 7.25 4.17
CA ASN A 270 2.03 7.38 4.29
C ASN A 270 2.46 8.65 5.04
N PHE A 271 1.64 9.70 5.03
CA PHE A 271 1.87 10.93 5.78
C PHE A 271 1.10 10.93 7.11
N THR A 272 -0.18 10.56 7.10
CA THR A 272 -1.04 10.71 8.28
C THR A 272 -0.63 9.76 9.41
N ILE A 273 -0.25 8.52 9.11
CA ILE A 273 0.14 7.52 10.12
C ILE A 273 1.34 7.99 10.97
N PRO A 274 2.51 8.34 10.40
CA PRO A 274 3.65 8.76 11.22
C PRO A 274 3.37 10.06 11.99
N VAL A 275 2.59 10.99 11.43
CA VAL A 275 2.20 12.24 12.10
C VAL A 275 1.29 11.98 13.29
N LEU A 276 0.21 11.21 13.09
CA LEU A 276 -0.73 10.89 14.16
C LEU A 276 -0.10 10.01 15.22
N SER A 277 0.65 8.99 14.83
CA SER A 277 1.27 8.07 15.78
C SER A 277 2.36 8.75 16.60
N SER A 278 3.15 9.66 16.03
CA SER A 278 4.12 10.46 16.79
C SER A 278 3.42 11.42 17.77
N LEU A 279 2.36 12.11 17.35
CA LEU A 279 1.56 12.97 18.23
C LEU A 279 0.94 12.18 19.39
N PHE A 280 0.29 11.06 19.11
CA PHE A 280 -0.38 10.25 20.13
C PHE A 280 0.61 9.55 21.05
N MET A 281 1.68 8.95 20.53
CA MET A 281 2.71 8.33 21.39
C MET A 281 3.38 9.37 22.29
N ASN A 282 3.72 10.54 21.76
CA ASN A 282 4.28 11.62 22.57
C ASN A 282 3.29 12.10 23.65
N ALA A 283 2.00 12.21 23.32
CA ALA A 283 0.97 12.55 24.30
C ALA A 283 0.89 11.49 25.41
N VAL A 284 0.83 10.21 25.05
CA VAL A 284 0.84 9.10 26.01
C VAL A 284 2.05 9.18 26.94
N ILE A 285 3.26 9.32 26.38
CA ILE A 285 4.48 9.34 27.19
C ILE A 285 4.52 10.57 28.12
N LYS A 286 4.14 11.75 27.62
CA LYS A 286 4.13 12.99 28.43
C LYS A 286 3.07 12.98 29.52
N THR A 287 1.86 12.53 29.23
CA THR A 287 0.74 12.50 30.20
C THR A 287 1.04 11.59 31.39
N PHE A 288 1.76 10.49 31.17
CA PHE A 288 2.09 9.53 32.23
C PHE A 288 3.52 9.66 32.76
N LYS A 289 4.21 10.77 32.50
CA LYS A 289 5.51 11.07 33.09
C LYS A 289 5.37 11.34 34.59
N LYS A 290 6.31 10.85 35.41
CA LYS A 290 6.35 11.08 36.85
C LYS A 290 6.83 12.49 37.19
#